data_AF-A0A354Q4A6-F1
#
_entry.id   AF-A0A354Q4A6-F1
#
_cell.length_a   1.000
_cell.length_b   1.000
_cell.length_c   1.000
_cell.angle_alpha   90.00
_cell.angle_beta   90.00
_cell.angle_gamma   90.00
#
_symmetry.space_group_name_H-M   'P 1'
#
loop_
_entity.id
_entity.type
_entity.pdbx_description
1 polymer ?
#
loop_
_entity_poly.entity_id
_entity_poly.type
_entity_poly.pdbx_seq_one_letter_code
_entity_poly.pdbx_strand_id
1 'polypeptide(L)'
;NQQGRFVFIPLLLVSVVFAVLFIPESVLPVPVSVRILGMILLDFAWGMHHFAAQHYGLLRLYHHRWNSKSAPLSNKRDRWYCWGVGGGLVLIAELLHGTSFLQEKNFLPLLTGDWIFEGIPLLLRLGTLLVAGITIFMIRNAFLHDSGLPRILYILGIGVMVMGAYQLEPFQFFMLWTLQHWMVALGLTVHMAGNDITLKTNPEIGFTGDSSVDIFWKPWKVLFLLCTFSVLMTPFMEIEAVSAGGRYSEQFFPSFMEWLQNSSWERFLVGIGLASGFMHYFMDRAVYRFSDPETRKSAQQLLFV
;
A
#
# COMPACT_ATOMS: atom_id res chain seq x y z
N ASN A 1 16.21 -6.45 -18.74
CA ASN A 1 15.11 -6.44 -19.71
C ASN A 1 14.02 -5.50 -19.19
N GLN A 2 13.90 -4.29 -19.76
CA GLN A 2 12.91 -3.28 -19.34
C GLN A 2 11.50 -3.64 -19.84
N GLN A 3 11.36 -4.16 -21.07
CA GLN A 3 10.08 -4.62 -21.61
C GLN A 3 9.48 -5.75 -20.77
N GLY A 4 10.32 -6.71 -20.35
CA GLY A 4 9.94 -7.76 -19.40
C GLY A 4 9.25 -7.19 -18.15
N ARG A 5 9.84 -6.13 -17.59
CA ARG A 5 9.39 -5.57 -16.33
C ARG A 5 8.19 -4.66 -16.47
N PHE A 6 8.19 -3.75 -17.43
CA PHE A 6 7.18 -2.69 -17.52
C PHE A 6 6.03 -3.01 -18.47
N VAL A 7 6.12 -4.10 -19.24
CA VAL A 7 5.08 -4.50 -20.20
C VAL A 7 4.63 -5.92 -19.92
N PHE A 8 5.53 -6.90 -20.05
CA PHE A 8 5.12 -8.31 -20.03
C PHE A 8 4.65 -8.79 -18.65
N ILE A 9 5.34 -8.44 -17.56
CA ILE A 9 4.89 -8.84 -16.22
C ILE A 9 3.56 -8.17 -15.83
N PRO A 10 3.36 -6.84 -16.02
CA PRO A 10 2.06 -6.21 -15.80
C PRO A 10 0.94 -6.86 -16.61
N LEU A 11 1.15 -7.10 -17.90
CA LEU A 11 0.16 -7.79 -18.74
C LEU A 11 -0.14 -9.21 -18.25
N LEU A 12 0.88 -9.94 -17.78
CA LEU A 12 0.70 -11.26 -17.20
C LEU A 12 -0.11 -11.20 -15.90
N LEU A 13 0.18 -10.24 -15.00
CA LEU A 13 -0.57 -10.05 -13.76
C LEU A 13 -2.05 -9.78 -14.06
N VAL A 14 -2.34 -8.84 -14.96
CA VAL A 14 -3.71 -8.55 -15.42
C VAL A 14 -4.35 -9.82 -15.98
N SER A 15 -3.66 -10.52 -16.87
CA SER A 15 -4.18 -11.73 -17.51
C SER A 15 -4.48 -12.83 -16.50
N VAL A 16 -3.64 -13.02 -15.47
CA VAL A 16 -3.86 -14.01 -14.40
C VAL A 16 -5.08 -13.65 -13.56
N VAL A 17 -5.23 -12.38 -13.17
CA VAL A 17 -6.41 -11.92 -12.41
C VAL A 17 -7.69 -12.21 -13.19
N PHE A 18 -7.75 -11.78 -14.45
CA PHE A 18 -8.92 -12.03 -15.30
C PHE A 18 -9.14 -13.52 -15.58
N ALA A 19 -8.09 -14.31 -15.78
CA ALA A 19 -8.22 -15.76 -15.97
C ALA A 19 -8.87 -16.42 -14.74
N VAL A 20 -8.44 -16.08 -13.52
CA VAL A 20 -9.02 -16.62 -12.28
C VAL A 20 -10.50 -16.24 -12.14
N LEU A 21 -10.87 -15.01 -12.49
CA LEU A 21 -12.24 -14.53 -12.35
C LEU A 21 -13.20 -15.08 -13.44
N PHE A 22 -12.70 -15.31 -14.65
CA PHE A 22 -13.54 -15.69 -15.80
C PHE A 22 -13.44 -17.17 -16.22
N ILE A 23 -12.51 -17.96 -15.64
CA ILE A 23 -12.46 -19.39 -15.92
C ILE A 23 -13.79 -20.07 -15.52
N PRO A 24 -14.42 -20.85 -16.41
CA PRO A 24 -15.69 -21.50 -16.10
C PRO A 24 -15.60 -22.44 -14.90
N GLU A 25 -16.68 -22.58 -14.12
CA GLU A 25 -16.72 -23.50 -12.97
C GLU A 25 -16.57 -24.97 -13.37
N SER A 26 -16.84 -25.31 -14.63
CA SER A 26 -16.56 -26.64 -15.18
C SER A 26 -15.06 -26.97 -15.26
N VAL A 27 -14.19 -25.95 -15.30
CA VAL A 27 -12.72 -26.12 -15.35
C VAL A 27 -12.10 -25.88 -13.98
N LEU A 28 -12.56 -24.85 -13.26
CA LEU A 28 -12.17 -24.57 -11.88
C LEU A 28 -13.41 -24.63 -10.97
N PRO A 29 -13.65 -25.74 -10.25
CA PRO A 29 -14.87 -25.97 -9.47
C PRO A 29 -14.86 -25.20 -8.13
N VAL A 30 -14.66 -23.89 -8.22
CA VAL A 30 -14.69 -22.94 -7.11
C VAL A 30 -15.64 -21.81 -7.51
N PRO A 31 -16.64 -21.44 -6.68
CA PRO A 31 -17.55 -20.35 -7.00
C PRO A 31 -16.84 -19.02 -7.20
N VAL A 32 -17.31 -18.19 -8.14
CA VAL A 32 -16.69 -16.89 -8.44
C VAL A 32 -16.56 -15.99 -7.22
N SER A 33 -17.56 -15.96 -6.33
CA SER A 33 -17.53 -15.18 -5.10
C SER A 33 -16.36 -15.58 -4.17
N VAL A 34 -16.07 -16.88 -4.06
CA VAL A 34 -14.96 -17.41 -3.28
C VAL A 34 -13.62 -17.07 -3.93
N ARG A 35 -13.56 -17.04 -5.26
CA ARG A 35 -12.35 -16.61 -5.98
C ARG A 35 -12.07 -15.12 -5.76
N ILE A 36 -13.09 -14.27 -5.86
CA ILE A 36 -12.98 -12.83 -5.56
C ILE A 36 -12.47 -12.64 -4.14
N LEU A 37 -13.07 -13.32 -3.16
CA LEU A 37 -12.62 -13.29 -1.76
C LEU A 37 -11.14 -13.70 -1.62
N GLY A 38 -10.75 -14.83 -2.22
CA GLY A 38 -9.36 -15.28 -2.20
C GLY A 38 -8.39 -14.26 -2.80
N MET A 39 -8.78 -13.60 -3.88
CA MET A 39 -7.98 -12.55 -4.52
C MET A 39 -7.90 -11.28 -3.67
N ILE A 40 -8.99 -10.86 -3.01
CA ILE A 40 -9.00 -9.73 -2.07
C ILE A 40 -8.09 -10.02 -0.87
N LEU A 41 -8.11 -11.24 -0.32
CA LEU A 41 -7.20 -11.62 0.78
C LEU A 41 -5.75 -11.65 0.33
N LEU A 42 -5.49 -12.08 -0.91
CA LEU A 42 -4.16 -12.05 -1.49
C LEU A 42 -3.68 -10.62 -1.73
N ASP A 43 -4.54 -9.75 -2.26
CA ASP A 43 -4.28 -8.33 -2.46
C ASP A 43 -3.97 -7.65 -1.11
N PHE A 44 -4.81 -7.89 -0.10
CA PHE A 44 -4.59 -7.42 1.26
C PHE A 44 -3.24 -7.89 1.82
N ALA A 45 -2.92 -9.19 1.72
CA ALA A 45 -1.64 -9.72 2.20
C ALA A 45 -0.44 -9.10 1.46
N TRP A 46 -0.58 -8.86 0.16
CA TRP A 46 0.45 -8.20 -0.64
C TRP A 46 0.60 -6.71 -0.27
N GLY A 47 -0.52 -6.02 -0.02
CA GLY A 47 -0.55 -4.67 0.55
C GLY A 47 0.19 -4.62 1.88
N MET A 48 -0.15 -5.48 2.83
CA MET A 48 0.55 -5.58 4.12
C MET A 48 2.07 -5.75 3.93
N HIS A 49 2.49 -6.63 3.02
CA HIS A 49 3.90 -6.80 2.69
C HIS A 49 4.51 -5.52 2.10
N HIS A 50 3.81 -4.87 1.18
CA HIS A 50 4.24 -3.67 0.48
C HIS A 50 4.48 -2.51 1.46
N PHE A 51 3.52 -2.22 2.35
CA PHE A 51 3.66 -1.19 3.39
C PHE A 51 4.82 -1.51 4.34
N ALA A 52 4.91 -2.76 4.83
CA ALA A 52 6.02 -3.17 5.70
C ALA A 52 7.39 -3.00 5.02
N ALA A 53 7.49 -3.32 3.72
CA ALA A 53 8.71 -3.12 2.94
C ALA A 53 9.08 -1.64 2.80
N GLN A 54 8.10 -0.77 2.59
CA GLN A 54 8.29 0.68 2.51
C GLN A 54 8.77 1.26 3.84
N HIS A 55 8.12 0.92 4.96
CA HIS A 55 8.54 1.36 6.29
C HIS A 55 9.96 0.92 6.61
N TYR A 56 10.29 -0.33 6.28
CA TYR A 56 11.64 -0.85 6.43
C TYR A 56 12.64 -0.04 5.59
N GLY A 57 12.34 0.21 4.32
CA GLY A 57 13.17 1.03 3.45
C GLY A 57 13.50 2.40 4.05
N LEU A 58 12.50 3.10 4.59
CA LEU A 58 12.70 4.39 5.25
C LEU A 58 13.51 4.32 6.55
N LEU A 59 13.26 3.32 7.40
CA LEU A 59 14.08 3.14 8.60
C LEU A 59 15.56 2.88 8.26
N ARG A 60 15.82 2.10 7.21
CA ARG A 60 17.18 1.87 6.71
C ARG A 60 17.81 3.15 6.19
N LEU A 61 17.04 3.97 5.47
CA LEU A 61 17.49 5.25 4.93
C LEU A 61 17.90 6.21 6.05
N TYR A 62 17.02 6.44 7.03
CA TYR A 62 17.31 7.35 8.14
C TYR A 62 18.51 6.88 8.97
N HIS A 63 18.64 5.58 9.22
CA HIS A 63 19.80 5.06 9.94
C HIS A 63 21.08 5.25 9.14
N HIS A 64 21.09 4.86 7.86
CA HIS A 64 22.30 4.93 7.05
C HIS A 64 22.83 6.36 6.92
N ARG A 65 21.91 7.33 6.76
CA ARG A 65 22.24 8.76 6.70
C ARG A 65 22.81 9.31 8.00
N TRP A 66 22.37 8.82 9.14
CA TRP A 66 22.85 9.30 10.45
C TRP A 66 24.12 8.57 10.90
N ASN A 67 24.10 7.24 10.89
CA ASN A 67 25.19 6.40 11.38
C ASN A 67 25.28 5.10 10.57
N SER A 68 25.92 5.18 9.40
CA SER A 68 26.11 4.06 8.48
C SER A 68 26.86 2.87 9.10
N LYS A 69 27.74 3.11 10.08
CA LYS A 69 28.54 2.07 10.75
C LYS A 69 27.71 1.16 11.64
N SER A 70 26.73 1.70 12.35
CA SER A 70 25.84 0.92 13.23
C SER A 70 24.60 0.36 12.51
N ALA A 71 24.30 0.86 11.31
CA ALA A 71 23.14 0.44 10.52
C ALA A 71 23.05 -1.08 10.27
N PRO A 72 24.11 -1.85 10.00
CA PRO A 72 23.99 -3.32 9.84
C PRO A 72 23.44 -4.02 11.08
N LEU A 73 23.72 -3.50 12.29
CA LEU A 73 23.32 -4.10 13.57
C LEU A 73 21.82 -3.97 13.87
N SER A 74 21.11 -3.06 13.21
CA SER A 74 19.67 -2.90 13.37
C SER A 74 18.85 -3.71 12.36
N ASN A 75 19.48 -4.22 11.29
CA ASN A 75 18.80 -4.74 10.09
C ASN A 75 17.70 -5.76 10.41
N LYS A 76 18.04 -6.80 11.17
CA LYS A 76 17.08 -7.86 11.54
C LYS A 76 15.94 -7.32 12.41
N ARG A 77 16.24 -6.42 13.35
CA ARG A 77 15.25 -5.79 14.23
C ARG A 77 14.30 -4.88 13.46
N ASP A 78 14.82 -4.07 12.53
CA ASP A 78 14.02 -3.21 11.67
C ASP A 78 13.05 -4.02 10.81
N ARG A 79 13.49 -5.17 10.25
CA ARG A 79 12.61 -6.07 9.51
C ARG A 79 11.51 -6.65 10.40
N TRP A 80 11.86 -7.20 11.55
CA TRP A 80 10.85 -7.75 12.47
C TRP A 80 9.87 -6.70 12.95
N TYR A 81 10.33 -5.47 13.18
CA TYR A 81 9.45 -4.37 13.55
C TYR A 81 8.50 -4.00 12.40
N CYS A 82 8.99 -3.85 11.17
CA CYS A 82 8.13 -3.44 10.06
C CYS A 82 7.14 -4.53 9.63
N TRP A 83 7.59 -5.78 9.48
CA TRP A 83 6.68 -6.89 9.10
C TRP A 83 5.87 -7.42 10.27
N GLY A 84 6.41 -7.41 11.48
CA GLY A 84 5.71 -7.87 12.68
C GLY A 84 4.73 -6.84 13.19
N VAL A 85 5.19 -5.61 13.50
CA VAL A 85 4.34 -4.54 14.04
C VAL A 85 3.58 -3.82 12.93
N GLY A 86 4.27 -3.29 11.93
CA GLY A 86 3.65 -2.59 10.80
C GLY A 86 2.86 -3.48 9.83
N GLY A 87 2.94 -4.81 10.00
CA GLY A 87 2.26 -5.80 9.19
C GLY A 87 1.38 -6.74 10.03
N GLY A 88 2.00 -7.74 10.67
CA GLY A 88 1.28 -8.80 11.38
C GLY A 88 0.32 -8.32 12.47
N LEU A 89 0.72 -7.34 13.29
CA LEU A 89 -0.15 -6.79 14.33
C LEU A 89 -1.31 -5.97 13.75
N VAL A 90 -1.11 -5.28 12.63
CA VAL A 90 -2.20 -4.62 11.90
C VAL A 90 -3.21 -5.66 11.39
N LEU A 91 -2.75 -6.76 10.80
CA LEU A 91 -3.63 -7.86 10.38
C LEU A 91 -4.44 -8.43 11.56
N ILE A 92 -3.80 -8.63 12.72
CA ILE A 92 -4.50 -9.10 13.92
C ILE A 92 -5.55 -8.08 14.36
N ALA A 93 -5.23 -6.78 14.36
CA ALA A 93 -6.19 -5.74 14.73
C ALA A 93 -7.41 -5.76 13.79
N GLU A 94 -7.17 -5.79 12.48
CA GLU A 94 -8.22 -5.89 11.44
C GLU A 94 -9.10 -7.14 11.63
N LEU A 95 -8.52 -8.29 11.97
CA LEU A 95 -9.29 -9.50 12.29
C LEU A 95 -10.12 -9.36 13.58
N LEU A 96 -9.58 -8.70 14.61
CA LEU A 96 -10.27 -8.48 15.90
C LEU A 96 -11.41 -7.49 15.77
N HIS A 97 -11.26 -6.45 14.96
CA HIS A 97 -12.36 -5.56 14.59
C HIS A 97 -13.41 -6.27 13.73
N GLY A 98 -13.11 -7.50 13.27
CA GLY A 98 -13.90 -8.25 12.32
C GLY A 98 -13.96 -7.45 11.04
N THR A 99 -12.90 -7.50 10.22
CA THR A 99 -12.80 -6.75 8.95
C THR A 99 -14.18 -6.56 8.34
N SER A 100 -14.51 -5.34 7.97
CA SER A 100 -15.81 -4.96 7.43
C SER A 100 -16.34 -6.00 6.41
N PHE A 101 -15.43 -6.58 5.60
CA PHE A 101 -15.69 -7.66 4.65
C PHE A 101 -16.23 -8.97 5.28
N LEU A 102 -15.59 -9.47 6.34
CA LEU A 102 -15.96 -10.72 7.02
C LEU A 102 -17.25 -10.58 7.85
N GLN A 103 -17.55 -9.37 8.35
CA GLN A 103 -18.79 -9.04 9.04
C GLN A 103 -19.97 -8.93 8.08
N GLU A 104 -19.83 -8.19 6.97
CA GLU A 104 -20.94 -7.97 6.01
C GLU A 104 -21.39 -9.28 5.31
N LYS A 105 -20.48 -10.24 5.15
CA LYS A 105 -20.77 -11.54 4.52
C LYS A 105 -21.03 -12.69 5.51
N ASN A 106 -21.17 -12.41 6.82
CA ASN A 106 -21.45 -13.42 7.86
C ASN A 106 -20.46 -14.61 7.88
N PHE A 107 -19.18 -14.39 7.57
CA PHE A 107 -18.18 -15.48 7.61
C PHE A 107 -17.56 -15.69 9.00
N LEU A 108 -17.54 -14.66 9.86
CA LEU A 108 -17.00 -14.75 11.22
C LEU A 108 -17.67 -15.82 12.11
N PRO A 109 -19.01 -15.97 12.11
CA PRO A 109 -19.70 -17.01 12.89
C PRO A 109 -19.32 -18.44 12.50
N LEU A 110 -18.72 -18.65 11.33
CA LEU A 110 -18.32 -19.98 10.85
C LEU A 110 -16.95 -20.43 11.41
N LEU A 111 -16.14 -19.50 11.92
CA LEU A 111 -14.73 -19.73 12.29
C LEU A 111 -14.47 -19.71 13.82
N THR A 112 -15.36 -19.11 14.62
CA THR A 112 -15.11 -18.84 16.04
C THR A 112 -16.36 -18.99 16.90
N GLY A 113 -16.27 -19.70 18.03
CA GLY A 113 -17.36 -19.84 19.00
C GLY A 113 -17.58 -18.58 19.86
N ASP A 114 -18.75 -18.49 20.50
CA ASP A 114 -19.26 -17.30 21.20
C ASP A 114 -18.31 -16.66 22.24
N TRP A 115 -17.50 -17.47 22.92
CA TRP A 115 -16.49 -17.03 23.91
C TRP A 115 -15.41 -16.07 23.35
N ILE A 116 -15.11 -16.11 22.05
CA ILE A 116 -14.08 -15.26 21.45
C ILE A 116 -14.57 -13.81 21.37
N PHE A 117 -15.87 -13.60 21.16
CA PHE A 117 -16.45 -12.26 20.98
C PHE A 117 -16.42 -11.43 22.28
N GLU A 118 -16.63 -12.05 23.44
CA GLU A 118 -16.53 -11.37 24.74
C GLU A 118 -15.10 -10.90 25.07
N GLY A 119 -14.09 -11.60 24.53
CA GLY A 119 -12.68 -11.30 24.76
C GLY A 119 -12.08 -10.21 23.86
N ILE A 120 -12.75 -9.84 22.76
CA ILE A 120 -12.23 -8.88 21.76
C ILE A 120 -11.80 -7.55 22.40
N PRO A 121 -12.59 -6.88 23.25
CA PRO A 121 -12.20 -5.60 23.83
C PRO A 121 -10.93 -5.67 24.68
N LEU A 122 -10.72 -6.79 25.39
CA LEU A 122 -9.50 -7.00 26.16
C LEU A 122 -8.30 -7.24 25.23
N LEU A 123 -8.47 -8.05 24.18
CA LEU A 123 -7.43 -8.32 23.19
C LEU A 123 -6.99 -7.05 22.47
N LEU A 124 -7.91 -6.14 22.13
CA LEU A 124 -7.58 -4.85 21.52
C LEU A 124 -6.71 -3.96 22.44
N ARG A 125 -7.05 -3.91 23.74
CA ARG A 125 -6.25 -3.18 24.74
C ARG A 125 -4.86 -3.80 24.94
N LEU A 126 -4.78 -5.13 25.03
CA LEU A 126 -3.51 -5.85 25.15
C LEU A 126 -2.65 -5.66 23.89
N GLY A 127 -3.26 -5.66 22.70
CA GLY A 127 -2.59 -5.36 21.44
C GLY A 127 -1.99 -3.96 21.44
N THR A 128 -2.73 -2.95 21.87
CA THR A 128 -2.22 -1.58 22.04
C THR A 128 -1.00 -1.53 22.96
N LEU A 129 -1.08 -2.16 24.14
CA LEU A 129 0.02 -2.17 25.11
C LEU A 129 1.25 -2.92 24.56
N LEU A 130 1.03 -4.00 23.82
CA LEU A 130 2.10 -4.76 23.16
C LEU A 130 2.83 -3.89 22.13
N VAL A 131 2.09 -3.18 21.26
CA VAL A 131 2.66 -2.26 20.26
C VAL A 131 3.44 -1.14 20.94
N ALA A 132 2.90 -0.55 22.00
CA ALA A 132 3.58 0.48 22.79
C ALA A 132 4.89 -0.05 23.37
N GLY A 133 4.87 -1.23 24.00
CA GLY A 133 6.06 -1.87 24.58
C GLY A 133 7.15 -2.15 23.55
N ILE A 134 6.79 -2.72 22.39
CA ILE A 134 7.74 -2.98 21.30
C ILE A 134 8.32 -1.66 20.75
N THR A 135 7.49 -0.63 20.61
CA THR A 135 7.91 0.69 20.11
C THR A 135 8.88 1.36 21.07
N ILE A 136 8.61 1.35 22.38
CA ILE A 136 9.52 1.87 23.42
C ILE A 136 10.85 1.11 23.38
N PHE A 137 10.82 -0.22 23.25
CA PHE A 137 12.03 -1.04 23.12
C PHE A 137 12.84 -0.67 21.87
N MET A 138 12.18 -0.45 20.74
CA MET A 138 12.83 -0.03 19.49
C MET A 138 13.45 1.37 19.60
N ILE A 139 12.75 2.32 20.23
CA ILE A 139 13.25 3.67 20.48
C ILE A 139 14.46 3.64 21.41
N ARG A 140 14.39 2.89 22.52
CA ARG A 140 15.54 2.69 23.42
C ARG A 140 16.76 2.18 22.67
N ASN A 141 16.59 1.17 21.81
CA ASN A 141 17.69 0.65 21.00
C ASN A 141 18.22 1.67 19.99
N ALA A 142 17.35 2.50 19.43
CA ALA A 142 17.76 3.57 18.51
C ALA A 142 18.62 4.63 19.22
N PHE A 143 18.30 4.98 20.48
CA PHE A 143 19.15 5.82 21.32
C PHE A 143 20.49 5.16 21.63
N LEU A 144 20.50 3.89 22.05
CA LEU A 144 21.74 3.17 22.38
C LEU A 144 22.72 3.03 21.20
N HIS A 145 22.20 3.03 19.97
CA HIS A 145 23.01 2.89 18.76
C HIS A 145 23.23 4.21 18.01
N ASP A 146 22.92 5.35 18.63
CA ASP A 146 23.02 6.69 18.05
C ASP A 146 22.48 6.71 16.62
N SER A 147 21.17 6.50 16.50
CA SER A 147 20.50 6.30 15.21
C SER A 147 19.85 7.57 14.64
N GLY A 148 19.93 8.68 15.37
CA GLY A 148 19.39 9.97 14.95
C GLY A 148 17.90 10.17 15.26
N LEU A 149 17.55 11.43 15.47
CA LEU A 149 16.17 11.85 15.76
C LEU A 149 15.16 11.47 14.65
N PRO A 150 15.44 11.63 13.34
CA PRO A 150 14.49 11.26 12.29
C PRO A 150 14.08 9.78 12.34
N ARG A 151 15.04 8.88 12.60
CA ARG A 151 14.76 7.44 12.76
C ARG A 151 13.89 7.18 13.98
N ILE A 152 14.19 7.82 15.12
CA ILE A 152 13.42 7.66 16.35
C ILE A 152 11.97 8.12 16.17
N LEU A 153 11.77 9.30 15.56
CA LEU A 153 10.43 9.82 15.27
C LEU A 153 9.68 8.93 14.29
N TYR A 154 10.37 8.34 13.31
CA TYR A 154 9.73 7.42 12.37
C TYR A 154 9.33 6.08 13.02
N ILE A 155 10.16 5.53 13.92
CA ILE A 155 9.78 4.37 14.76
C ILE A 155 8.54 4.71 15.58
N LEU A 156 8.54 5.88 16.24
CA LEU A 156 7.38 6.34 17.02
C LEU A 156 6.14 6.46 16.14
N GLY A 157 6.26 7.04 14.93
CA GLY A 157 5.16 7.20 13.98
C GLY A 157 4.53 5.86 13.57
N ILE A 158 5.35 4.85 13.25
CA ILE A 158 4.85 3.49 12.96
C ILE A 158 4.13 2.94 14.19
N GLY A 159 4.73 3.04 15.38
CA GLY A 159 4.11 2.55 16.62
C GLY A 159 2.76 3.20 16.90
N VAL A 160 2.66 4.52 16.76
CA VAL A 160 1.40 5.28 16.95
C VAL A 160 0.36 4.88 15.92
N MET A 161 0.74 4.75 14.65
CA MET A 161 -0.16 4.31 13.59
C MET A 161 -0.72 2.92 13.89
N VAL A 162 0.12 1.96 14.28
CA VAL A 162 -0.33 0.59 14.58
C VAL A 162 -1.14 0.54 15.88
N MET A 163 -0.84 1.36 16.89
CA MET A 163 -1.75 1.52 18.05
C MET A 163 -3.12 2.02 17.61
N GLY A 164 -3.18 2.90 16.59
CA GLY A 164 -4.41 3.34 15.95
C GLY A 164 -5.22 2.17 15.37
N ALA A 165 -4.58 1.14 14.80
CA ALA A 165 -5.26 -0.05 14.28
C ALA A 165 -6.08 -0.78 15.33
N TYR A 166 -5.67 -0.72 16.61
CA TYR A 166 -6.33 -1.39 17.74
C TYR A 166 -7.35 -0.51 18.47
N GLN A 167 -7.48 0.76 18.09
CA GLN A 167 -8.28 1.76 18.82
C GLN A 167 -9.29 2.48 17.94
N LEU A 168 -8.99 2.63 16.64
CA LEU A 168 -9.83 3.32 15.68
C LEU A 168 -10.77 2.34 14.99
N GLU A 169 -11.85 2.88 14.44
CA GLU A 169 -12.68 2.10 13.52
C GLU A 169 -11.87 1.73 12.25
N PRO A 170 -12.11 0.56 11.64
CA PRO A 170 -11.32 0.08 10.49
C PRO A 170 -11.17 1.10 9.37
N PHE A 171 -12.23 1.85 9.06
CA PHE A 171 -12.20 2.90 8.06
C PHE A 171 -11.24 4.04 8.43
N GLN A 172 -11.27 4.51 9.68
CA GLN A 172 -10.39 5.58 10.15
C GLN A 172 -8.93 5.14 10.14
N PHE A 173 -8.66 3.91 10.57
CA PHE A 173 -7.32 3.34 10.50
C PHE A 173 -6.85 3.18 9.05
N PHE A 174 -7.70 2.65 8.16
CA PHE A 174 -7.39 2.52 6.74
C PHE A 174 -7.02 3.87 6.11
N MET A 175 -7.75 4.93 6.43
CA MET A 175 -7.43 6.29 5.98
C MET A 175 -6.07 6.76 6.52
N LEU A 176 -5.80 6.58 7.81
CA LEU A 176 -4.51 6.95 8.43
C LEU A 176 -3.35 6.19 7.78
N TRP A 177 -3.51 4.88 7.62
CA TRP A 177 -2.50 3.98 7.07
C TRP A 177 -2.21 4.33 5.61
N THR A 178 -3.25 4.51 4.81
CA THR A 178 -3.16 4.92 3.41
C THR A 178 -2.52 6.29 3.26
N LEU A 179 -2.94 7.29 4.04
CA LEU A 179 -2.33 8.62 4.03
C LEU A 179 -0.83 8.58 4.34
N GLN A 180 -0.41 7.78 5.32
CA GLN A 180 1.00 7.62 5.65
C GLN A 180 1.80 7.09 4.45
N HIS A 181 1.27 6.07 3.77
CA HIS A 181 1.90 5.48 2.60
C HIS A 181 2.02 6.47 1.45
N TRP A 182 0.94 7.19 1.13
CA TRP A 182 0.93 8.21 0.07
C TRP A 182 1.89 9.36 0.34
N MET A 183 1.96 9.85 1.58
CA MET A 183 2.89 10.93 1.94
C MET A 183 4.34 10.53 1.72
N VAL A 184 4.70 9.30 2.07
CA VAL A 184 6.04 8.75 1.80
C VAL A 184 6.28 8.58 0.30
N ALA A 185 5.32 8.00 -0.42
CA ALA A 185 5.43 7.75 -1.85
C ALA A 185 5.60 9.06 -2.63
N LEU A 186 4.82 10.09 -2.29
CA LEU A 186 4.93 11.43 -2.86
C LEU A 186 6.29 12.06 -2.56
N GLY A 187 6.75 12.01 -1.32
CA GLY A 187 8.07 12.52 -0.94
C GLY A 187 9.21 11.85 -1.71
N LEU A 188 9.15 10.52 -1.87
CA LEU A 188 10.13 9.76 -2.64
C LEU A 188 10.05 10.10 -4.13
N THR A 189 8.85 10.15 -4.71
CA THR A 189 8.62 10.48 -6.12
C THR A 189 9.17 11.86 -6.46
N VAL A 190 8.81 12.87 -5.65
CA VAL A 190 9.28 14.26 -5.83
C VAL A 190 10.79 14.34 -5.73
N HIS A 191 11.39 13.63 -4.77
CA HIS A 191 12.85 13.61 -4.63
C HIS A 191 13.52 12.92 -5.83
N MET A 192 13.04 11.75 -6.26
CA MET A 192 13.59 11.03 -7.40
C MET A 192 13.46 11.85 -8.68
N ALA A 193 12.28 12.41 -8.97
CA ALA A 193 12.03 13.22 -10.15
C ALA A 193 12.86 14.51 -10.17
N GLY A 194 13.00 15.20 -9.02
CA GLY A 194 13.85 16.40 -8.93
C GLY A 194 15.35 16.12 -9.11
N ASN A 195 15.76 14.87 -8.92
CA ASN A 195 17.14 14.41 -9.05
C ASN A 195 17.35 13.46 -10.24
N ASP A 196 16.42 13.44 -11.19
CA ASP A 196 16.62 12.76 -12.46
C ASP A 196 17.75 13.45 -13.23
N ILE A 197 18.81 12.69 -13.51
CA ILE A 197 20.03 13.19 -14.14
C ILE A 197 19.84 13.26 -15.67
N THR A 198 18.99 12.41 -16.24
CA THR A 198 18.76 12.34 -17.68
C THR A 198 18.10 13.61 -18.18
N LEU A 199 17.21 14.20 -17.37
CA LEU A 199 16.67 15.55 -17.56
C LEU A 199 17.71 16.67 -17.47
N LYS A 200 18.84 16.46 -16.77
CA LYS A 200 19.92 17.45 -16.59
C LYS A 200 21.03 17.34 -17.65
N THR A 201 21.29 16.15 -18.18
CA THR A 201 22.45 15.90 -19.08
C THR A 201 22.11 15.71 -20.56
N ASN A 202 20.85 15.48 -20.94
CA ASN A 202 20.45 15.38 -22.35
C ASN A 202 19.30 16.34 -22.66
N PRO A 203 19.59 17.57 -23.16
CA PRO A 203 18.61 18.32 -23.93
C PRO A 203 18.33 17.64 -25.29
N GLU A 204 19.19 16.71 -25.71
CA GLU A 204 19.29 16.16 -27.06
C GLU A 204 18.81 14.70 -27.20
N ILE A 205 17.78 14.28 -26.45
CA ILE A 205 16.93 13.20 -27.00
C ILE A 205 16.03 13.85 -28.04
N GLY A 206 16.62 14.04 -29.21
CA GLY A 206 16.05 14.75 -30.35
C GLY A 206 14.76 14.10 -30.87
N PHE A 207 13.69 14.89 -30.85
CA PHE A 207 13.01 15.20 -32.10
C PHE A 207 13.59 16.52 -32.59
N THR A 208 14.20 16.48 -33.77
CA THR A 208 14.78 17.65 -34.43
C THR A 208 13.72 18.72 -34.67
N GLY A 209 13.99 19.93 -34.16
CA GLY A 209 13.32 21.17 -34.57
C GLY A 209 12.51 21.82 -33.45
N ASP A 210 13.07 22.89 -32.88
CA ASP A 210 12.38 24.13 -32.47
C ASP A 210 10.98 24.05 -31.83
N SER A 211 10.69 22.98 -31.10
CA SER A 211 9.59 22.97 -30.15
C SER A 211 10.20 23.14 -28.77
N SER A 212 9.83 24.24 -28.11
CA SER A 212 9.88 24.36 -26.65
C SER A 212 9.53 23.00 -26.04
N VAL A 213 10.28 22.60 -25.00
CA VAL A 213 9.98 21.44 -24.17
C VAL A 213 8.68 21.74 -23.39
N ASP A 214 7.56 21.75 -24.10
CA ASP A 214 6.17 21.86 -23.63
C ASP A 214 5.50 20.47 -23.67
N ILE A 215 6.28 19.39 -23.75
CA ILE A 215 5.75 18.01 -23.82
C ILE A 215 5.08 17.61 -22.49
N PHE A 216 5.52 18.19 -21.37
CA PHE A 216 4.74 18.13 -20.14
C PHE A 216 3.76 19.29 -20.14
N TRP A 217 2.48 18.97 -20.26
CA TRP A 217 1.39 19.86 -19.86
C TRP A 217 1.79 20.58 -18.57
N LYS A 218 1.56 21.90 -18.47
CA LYS A 218 1.83 22.68 -17.24
C LYS A 218 1.46 21.82 -16.03
N PRO A 219 2.34 21.58 -15.04
CA PRO A 219 2.14 20.54 -14.01
C PRO A 219 0.78 20.57 -13.32
N TRP A 220 0.21 21.76 -13.12
CA TRP A 220 -1.13 21.93 -12.57
C TRP A 220 -2.26 21.34 -13.45
N LYS A 221 -2.10 21.33 -14.77
CA LYS A 221 -3.06 20.71 -15.70
C LYS A 221 -2.99 19.18 -15.64
N VAL A 222 -1.78 18.62 -15.51
CA VAL A 222 -1.60 17.17 -15.30
C VAL A 222 -2.21 16.78 -13.97
N LEU A 223 -1.94 17.54 -12.91
CA LEU A 223 -2.54 17.32 -11.60
C LEU A 223 -4.07 17.43 -11.67
N PHE A 224 -4.61 18.46 -12.30
CA PHE A 224 -6.04 18.62 -12.50
C PHE A 224 -6.64 17.41 -13.22
N LEU A 225 -6.03 16.97 -14.33
CA LEU A 225 -6.47 15.79 -15.08
C LEU A 225 -6.47 14.53 -14.21
N LEU A 226 -5.40 14.29 -13.44
CA LEU A 226 -5.30 13.13 -12.56
C LEU A 226 -6.31 13.20 -11.41
N CYS A 227 -6.53 14.37 -10.82
CA CYS A 227 -7.56 14.57 -9.80
C CYS A 227 -8.96 14.33 -10.36
N THR A 228 -9.29 14.90 -11.52
CA THR A 228 -10.57 14.69 -12.19
C THR A 228 -10.76 13.21 -12.54
N PHE A 229 -9.74 12.58 -13.12
CA PHE A 229 -9.78 11.15 -13.42
C PHE A 229 -10.00 10.31 -12.16
N SER A 230 -9.29 10.60 -11.07
CA SER A 230 -9.45 9.91 -9.79
C SER A 230 -10.89 10.01 -9.27
N VAL A 231 -11.49 11.20 -9.30
CA VAL A 231 -12.88 11.42 -8.85
C VAL A 231 -13.87 10.68 -9.75
N LEU A 232 -13.67 10.69 -11.07
CA LEU A 232 -14.53 9.98 -12.02
C LEU A 232 -14.41 8.46 -11.88
N MET A 233 -13.23 7.96 -11.50
CA MET A 233 -12.98 6.53 -11.32
C MET A 233 -13.45 6.00 -9.96
N THR A 234 -13.62 6.86 -8.95
CA THR A 234 -14.06 6.45 -7.60
C THR A 234 -15.23 5.47 -7.58
N PRO A 235 -16.38 5.69 -8.27
CA PRO A 235 -17.50 4.74 -8.20
C PRO A 235 -17.17 3.36 -8.78
N PHE A 236 -16.26 3.28 -9.76
CA PHE A 236 -15.85 2.01 -10.36
C PHE A 236 -14.86 1.25 -9.47
N MET A 237 -13.99 1.96 -8.76
CA MET A 237 -13.00 1.40 -7.84
C MET A 237 -13.55 1.14 -6.44
N GLU A 238 -14.70 1.71 -6.10
CA GLU A 238 -15.43 1.40 -4.86
C GLU A 238 -16.35 0.19 -5.01
N ILE A 239 -16.35 -0.51 -6.15
CA ILE A 239 -17.27 -1.63 -6.36
C ILE A 239 -16.95 -2.80 -5.42
N GLU A 240 -15.67 -3.05 -5.17
CA GLU A 240 -15.14 -4.05 -4.24
C GLU A 240 -15.11 -3.58 -2.77
N ALA A 241 -15.26 -2.28 -2.51
CA ALA A 241 -15.16 -1.74 -1.16
C ALA A 241 -16.33 -2.21 -0.27
N VAL A 242 -16.08 -2.42 1.01
CA VAL A 242 -17.15 -2.85 1.93
C VAL A 242 -18.01 -1.64 2.30
N SER A 243 -19.33 -1.81 2.36
CA SER A 243 -20.28 -0.71 2.57
C SER A 243 -20.39 -0.21 4.02
N ALA A 244 -19.48 -0.53 4.94
CA ALA A 244 -19.64 -0.27 6.39
C ALA A 244 -19.92 1.22 6.73
N GLY A 245 -21.21 1.61 6.71
CA GLY A 245 -21.68 3.01 6.86
C GLY A 245 -22.04 3.76 5.57
N GLY A 246 -22.04 3.09 4.41
CA GLY A 246 -22.30 3.60 3.06
C GLY A 246 -21.03 4.04 2.33
N ARG A 247 -20.78 3.53 1.12
CA ARG A 247 -19.63 3.95 0.29
C ARG A 247 -19.76 5.42 -0.10
N TYR A 248 -18.66 6.14 -0.34
CA TYR A 248 -18.76 7.54 -0.75
C TYR A 248 -19.63 7.69 -2.01
N SER A 249 -19.38 6.86 -3.02
CA SER A 249 -20.14 6.89 -4.27
C SER A 249 -21.60 6.50 -4.08
N GLU A 250 -21.92 5.69 -3.07
CA GLU A 250 -23.30 5.30 -2.74
C GLU A 250 -24.06 6.45 -2.07
N GLN A 251 -23.37 7.28 -1.27
CA GLN A 251 -23.96 8.49 -0.67
C GLN A 251 -24.30 9.56 -1.72
N PHE A 252 -23.43 9.73 -2.73
CA PHE A 252 -23.63 10.74 -3.78
C PHE A 252 -24.43 10.24 -4.98
N PHE A 253 -24.30 8.96 -5.34
CA PHE A 253 -24.87 8.35 -6.55
C PHE A 253 -25.48 6.96 -6.26
N PRO A 254 -26.48 6.83 -5.36
CA PRO A 254 -26.98 5.53 -4.89
C PRO A 254 -27.49 4.64 -6.02
N SER A 255 -28.31 5.17 -6.94
CA SER A 255 -28.85 4.38 -8.06
C SER A 255 -27.78 3.95 -9.06
N PHE A 256 -26.71 4.72 -9.21
CA PHE A 256 -25.60 4.36 -10.09
C PHE A 256 -24.77 3.23 -9.49
N MET A 257 -24.51 3.29 -8.17
CA MET A 257 -23.82 2.20 -7.46
C MET A 257 -24.63 0.92 -7.45
N GLU A 258 -25.95 1.00 -7.20
CA GLU A 258 -26.85 -0.15 -7.27
C GLU A 258 -26.85 -0.77 -8.67
N TRP A 259 -26.89 0.05 -9.73
CA TRP A 259 -26.77 -0.42 -11.10
C TRP A 259 -25.42 -1.09 -11.36
N LEU A 260 -24.30 -0.47 -10.95
CA LEU A 260 -22.95 -1.04 -11.14
C LEU A 260 -22.81 -2.40 -10.47
N GLN A 261 -23.25 -2.54 -9.21
CA GLN A 261 -23.18 -3.76 -8.41
C GLN A 261 -24.03 -4.90 -8.99
N ASN A 262 -25.18 -4.58 -9.60
CA ASN A 262 -26.07 -5.58 -10.20
C ASN A 262 -25.84 -5.77 -11.70
N SER A 263 -24.90 -5.02 -12.30
CA SER A 263 -24.61 -5.12 -13.72
C SER A 263 -23.76 -6.35 -14.05
N SER A 264 -23.82 -6.80 -15.30
CA SER A 264 -22.89 -7.80 -15.83
C SER A 264 -21.41 -7.37 -15.81
N TRP A 265 -21.15 -6.08 -15.56
CA TRP A 265 -19.81 -5.50 -15.51
C TRP A 265 -19.14 -5.63 -14.15
N GLU A 266 -19.87 -5.97 -13.08
CA GLU A 266 -19.36 -6.06 -11.70
C GLU A 266 -18.04 -6.87 -11.64
N ARG A 267 -18.06 -8.11 -12.16
CA ARG A 267 -16.89 -8.98 -12.19
C ARG A 267 -15.70 -8.38 -12.94
N PHE A 268 -15.97 -7.69 -14.04
CA PHE A 268 -14.92 -7.05 -14.83
C PHE A 268 -14.29 -5.88 -14.06
N LEU A 269 -15.13 -5.05 -13.42
CA LEU A 269 -14.69 -3.91 -12.61
C LEU A 269 -13.89 -4.34 -11.38
N VAL A 270 -14.35 -5.37 -10.65
CA VAL A 270 -13.59 -6.01 -9.57
C VAL A 270 -12.24 -6.53 -10.07
N GLY A 271 -12.21 -7.10 -11.28
CA GLY A 271 -10.97 -7.53 -11.93
C GLY A 271 -10.00 -6.38 -12.20
N ILE A 272 -10.50 -5.21 -12.63
CA ILE A 272 -9.68 -3.99 -12.78
C ILE A 272 -9.13 -3.54 -11.42
N GLY A 273 -9.97 -3.47 -10.39
CA GLY A 273 -9.58 -3.10 -9.03
C GLY A 273 -8.42 -3.95 -8.52
N LEU A 274 -8.60 -5.27 -8.50
CA LEU A 274 -7.58 -6.22 -8.06
C LEU A 274 -6.31 -6.17 -8.93
N ALA A 275 -6.46 -6.13 -10.26
CA ALA A 275 -5.30 -6.06 -11.15
C ALA A 275 -4.51 -4.76 -10.91
N SER A 276 -5.18 -3.64 -10.66
CA SER A 276 -4.55 -2.36 -10.36
C SER A 276 -3.74 -2.41 -9.05
N GLY A 277 -4.26 -3.05 -8.00
CA GLY A 277 -3.55 -3.27 -6.73
C GLY A 277 -2.26 -4.06 -6.92
N PHE A 278 -2.35 -5.24 -7.55
CA PHE A 278 -1.16 -6.06 -7.84
C PHE A 278 -0.15 -5.36 -8.74
N MET A 279 -0.62 -4.65 -9.77
CA MET A 279 0.25 -3.87 -10.64
C MET A 279 0.96 -2.78 -9.85
N HIS A 280 0.26 -2.01 -9.01
CA HIS A 280 0.85 -0.97 -8.17
C HIS A 280 1.99 -1.53 -7.30
N TYR A 281 1.74 -2.61 -6.56
CA TYR A 281 2.76 -3.18 -5.68
C TYR A 281 4.00 -3.65 -6.43
N PHE A 282 3.82 -4.19 -7.64
CA PHE A 282 4.91 -4.61 -8.50
C PHE A 282 5.65 -3.41 -9.11
N MET A 283 4.92 -2.42 -9.61
CA MET A 283 5.46 -1.26 -10.32
C MET A 283 6.32 -0.39 -9.41
N ASP A 284 5.91 -0.16 -8.17
CA ASP A 284 6.75 0.57 -7.20
C ASP A 284 8.11 -0.09 -7.02
N ARG A 285 8.15 -1.42 -6.92
CA ARG A 285 9.40 -2.17 -6.80
C ARG A 285 10.21 -2.17 -8.09
N ALA A 286 9.53 -2.09 -9.23
CA ALA A 286 10.16 -2.01 -10.55
C ALA A 286 10.84 -0.66 -10.77
N VAL A 287 10.18 0.44 -10.35
CA VAL A 287 10.63 1.82 -10.48
C VAL A 287 11.73 2.15 -9.47
N TYR A 288 11.54 1.87 -8.17
CA TYR A 288 12.49 2.24 -7.12
C TYR A 288 13.62 1.23 -6.89
N ARG A 289 14.09 0.59 -7.98
CA ARG A 289 15.05 -0.51 -7.90
C ARG A 289 16.49 0.01 -7.84
N PHE A 290 17.15 -0.10 -6.68
CA PHE A 290 18.56 0.29 -6.52
C PHE A 290 19.59 -0.45 -7.40
N SER A 291 19.23 -1.57 -8.03
CA SER A 291 20.13 -2.18 -9.03
C SER A 291 20.26 -1.31 -10.28
N ASP A 292 19.25 -0.50 -10.57
CA ASP A 292 19.26 0.44 -11.67
C ASP A 292 20.23 1.59 -11.33
N PRO A 293 21.22 1.89 -12.20
CA PRO A 293 22.21 2.91 -11.92
C PRO A 293 21.61 4.31 -11.76
N GLU A 294 20.57 4.64 -12.51
CA GLU A 294 19.93 5.95 -12.48
C GLU A 294 19.13 6.13 -11.20
N THR A 295 18.26 5.17 -10.86
CA THR A 295 17.56 5.17 -9.57
C THR A 295 18.53 5.28 -8.40
N ARG A 296 19.66 4.53 -8.44
CA ARG A 296 20.68 4.60 -7.39
C ARG A 296 21.32 5.97 -7.30
N LYS A 297 21.66 6.60 -8.43
CA LYS A 297 22.26 7.94 -8.47
C LYS A 297 21.28 9.00 -7.97
N SER A 298 20.01 8.97 -8.40
CA SER A 298 18.99 9.88 -7.90
C SER A 298 18.74 9.69 -6.40
N ALA A 299 18.80 8.44 -5.92
CA ALA A 299 18.67 8.12 -4.49
C ALA A 299 19.94 8.34 -3.66
N GLN A 300 21.12 8.56 -4.25
CA GLN A 300 22.37 8.74 -3.50
C GLN A 300 22.30 9.92 -2.53
N GLN A 301 21.61 11.01 -2.89
CA GLN A 301 21.42 12.18 -2.02
C GLN A 301 20.54 11.89 -0.79
N LEU A 302 19.77 10.81 -0.81
CA LEU A 302 19.05 10.34 0.38
C LEU A 302 20.01 9.60 1.34
N LEU A 303 21.09 9.02 0.82
CA LEU A 303 22.01 8.14 1.55
C LEU A 303 23.29 8.83 2.01
N PHE A 304 23.77 9.82 1.26
CA PHE A 304 25.03 10.51 1.50
C PHE A 304 24.82 12.03 1.37
N VAL A 305 25.44 12.79 2.28
CA VAL A 305 25.62 14.24 2.18
C VAL A 305 27.11 14.51 2.12
#